data_AF-A0A7Z0DLJ1-F1
#
_entry.id   AF-A0A7Z0DLJ1-F1
#
_cell.length_a   1.000
_cell.length_b   1.000
_cell.length_c   1.000
_cell.angle_alpha   90.00
_cell.angle_beta   90.00
_cell.angle_gamma   90.00
#
_symmetry.space_group_name_H-M   'P 1'
#
loop_
_entity.id
_entity.type
_entity.pdbx_description
1 polymer ?
#
loop_
_entity_poly.entity_id
_entity_poly.type
_entity_poly.pdbx_seq_one_letter_code
_entity_poly.pdbx_strand_id
1 'polypeptide(L)'
;MAVQFVSLVRGVGGMGLMTGEVVKGAFTTKFQFREFLEQAWFIASVTMLPAVLVSIPFGAVISLQVGNLAGQLGAQSFAGATAVLAVVREAAPMAAALIIAGAAGSAICSDMGSRKIREEIDAMEVLGIDPVIRLVVPRVLACLFVSVMINGIVIATGIGGGYFFTVIIQGGSAGAFLSSFTALASLPDLYISMVKAALFGFLAAIIGAYNGLNAQGGPSGVGRAVNEAVIIAFMMLFVLNSIMTAIYFQIVPQDGL
;
A
#
# COMPACT_ATOMS: atom_id res chain seq x y z
N MET A 1 25.77 -13.89 16.21
CA MET A 1 25.56 -13.53 14.78
C MET A 1 24.99 -14.67 13.95
N ALA A 2 25.60 -15.86 13.87
CA ALA A 2 25.10 -16.96 13.03
C ALA A 2 23.68 -17.44 13.38
N VAL A 3 23.33 -17.56 14.68
CA VAL A 3 21.99 -17.97 15.13
C VAL A 3 20.91 -16.95 14.74
N GLN A 4 21.27 -15.66 14.76
CA GLN A 4 20.38 -14.54 14.41
C GLN A 4 20.15 -14.45 12.90
N PHE A 5 21.16 -14.82 12.11
CA PHE A 5 21.04 -14.91 10.65
C PHE A 5 20.18 -16.11 10.23
N VAL A 6 20.33 -17.26 10.90
CA VAL A 6 19.50 -18.45 10.64
C VAL A 6 18.04 -18.23 11.03
N SER A 7 17.75 -17.51 12.12
CA SER A 7 16.37 -17.16 12.48
C SER A 7 15.73 -16.18 11.49
N LEU A 8 16.51 -15.22 10.97
CA LEU A 8 16.07 -14.32 9.90
C LEU A 8 15.77 -15.08 8.60
N VAL A 9 16.67 -15.97 8.18
CA VAL A 9 16.50 -16.78 6.97
C VAL A 9 15.31 -17.75 7.11
N ARG A 10 15.07 -18.31 8.30
CA ARG A 10 13.87 -19.11 8.57
C ARG A 10 12.59 -18.29 8.56
N GLY A 11 12.62 -17.07 9.11
CA GLY A 11 11.48 -16.15 9.07
C GLY A 11 11.10 -15.73 7.65
N VAL A 12 12.10 -15.38 6.83
CA VAL A 12 11.89 -15.03 5.43
C VAL A 12 11.47 -16.25 4.60
N GLY A 13 12.03 -17.43 4.87
CA GLY A 13 11.63 -18.68 4.25
C GLY A 13 10.18 -19.06 4.56
N GLY A 14 9.75 -18.92 5.82
CA GLY A 14 8.38 -19.14 6.26
C GLY A 14 7.38 -18.18 5.60
N MET A 15 7.71 -16.89 5.54
CA MET A 15 6.90 -15.89 4.82
C MET A 15 6.78 -16.23 3.33
N GLY A 16 7.86 -16.70 2.69
CA GLY A 16 7.86 -17.11 1.29
C GLY A 16 6.97 -18.32 1.02
N LEU A 17 7.01 -19.34 1.89
CA LEU A 17 6.14 -20.51 1.80
C LEU A 17 4.67 -20.14 1.97
N MET A 18 4.35 -19.34 2.99
CA MET A 18 3.00 -18.83 3.23
C MET A 18 2.50 -17.99 2.05
N THR A 19 3.37 -17.20 1.43
CA THR A 19 3.02 -16.46 0.20
C THR A 19 2.62 -17.42 -0.91
N GLY A 20 3.38 -18.50 -1.13
CA GLY A 20 3.06 -19.52 -2.12
C GLY A 20 1.73 -20.24 -1.85
N GLU A 21 1.46 -20.57 -0.58
CA GLU A 21 0.20 -21.17 -0.16
C GLU A 21 -0.99 -20.24 -0.32
N VAL A 22 -0.84 -18.96 0.01
CA VAL A 22 -1.88 -17.94 -0.17
C VAL A 22 -2.18 -17.74 -1.65
N VAL A 23 -1.15 -17.65 -2.51
CA VAL A 23 -1.34 -17.53 -3.96
C VAL A 23 -2.07 -18.74 -4.51
N LYS A 24 -1.65 -19.95 -4.15
CA LYS A 24 -2.33 -21.19 -4.56
C LYS A 24 -3.77 -21.22 -4.06
N GLY A 25 -3.97 -20.90 -2.77
CA GLY A 25 -5.25 -20.85 -2.11
C GLY A 25 -6.21 -19.82 -2.73
N ALA A 26 -5.70 -18.68 -3.20
CA ALA A 26 -6.50 -17.67 -3.89
C ALA A 26 -7.14 -18.20 -5.18
N PHE A 27 -6.50 -19.15 -5.87
CA PHE A 27 -7.04 -19.77 -7.09
C PHE A 27 -7.84 -21.05 -6.85
N THR A 28 -7.59 -21.79 -5.76
CA THR A 28 -8.22 -23.10 -5.52
C THR A 28 -9.42 -23.07 -4.57
N THR A 29 -9.59 -22.00 -3.78
CA THR A 29 -10.58 -21.96 -2.70
C THR A 29 -11.93 -21.46 -3.21
N LYS A 30 -13.04 -22.05 -2.71
CA LYS A 30 -14.39 -21.52 -2.95
C LYS A 30 -14.47 -20.10 -2.37
N PHE A 31 -14.65 -19.11 -3.24
CA PHE A 31 -14.60 -17.69 -2.89
C PHE A 31 -15.65 -17.37 -1.81
N GLN A 32 -15.21 -17.06 -0.59
CA GLN A 32 -16.10 -16.68 0.50
C GLN A 32 -16.44 -15.19 0.39
N PHE A 33 -17.34 -14.86 -0.53
CA PHE A 33 -17.67 -13.48 -0.91
C PHE A 33 -18.12 -12.62 0.29
N ARG A 34 -18.83 -13.22 1.25
CA ARG A 34 -19.30 -12.53 2.45
C ARG A 34 -18.16 -12.08 3.36
N GLU A 35 -17.23 -12.98 3.67
CA GLU A 35 -16.05 -12.66 4.49
C GLU A 35 -15.17 -11.62 3.77
N PHE A 36 -14.97 -11.78 2.46
CA PHE A 36 -14.26 -10.79 1.66
C PHE A 36 -14.87 -9.39 1.78
N LEU A 37 -16.20 -9.27 1.68
CA LEU A 37 -16.88 -7.98 1.74
C LEU A 37 -16.81 -7.36 3.14
N GLU A 38 -16.98 -8.16 4.19
CA GLU A 38 -16.86 -7.72 5.58
C GLU A 38 -15.44 -7.21 5.89
N GLN A 39 -14.42 -7.94 5.46
CA GLN A 39 -13.02 -7.53 5.61
C GLN A 39 -12.67 -6.31 4.75
N ALA A 40 -13.15 -6.26 3.51
CA ALA A 40 -12.93 -5.11 2.64
C ALA A 40 -13.56 -3.84 3.22
N TRP A 41 -14.78 -3.93 3.75
CA TRP A 41 -15.45 -2.81 4.42
C TRP A 41 -14.70 -2.34 5.65
N PHE A 42 -14.26 -3.27 6.50
CA PHE A 42 -13.47 -2.94 7.68
C PHE A 42 -12.19 -2.21 7.30
N ILE A 43 -11.38 -2.79 6.40
CA ILE A 43 -10.10 -2.18 5.96
C ILE A 43 -10.34 -0.82 5.31
N ALA A 44 -11.35 -0.69 4.45
CA ALA A 44 -11.69 0.57 3.81
C ALA A 44 -12.09 1.64 4.83
N SER A 45 -12.93 1.30 5.81
CA SER A 45 -13.40 2.27 6.82
C SER A 45 -12.26 2.85 7.67
N VAL A 46 -11.27 2.02 8.02
CA VAL A 46 -10.13 2.44 8.85
C VAL A 46 -9.08 3.22 8.04
N THR A 47 -8.96 2.95 6.74
CA THR A 47 -7.90 3.54 5.89
C THR A 47 -8.35 4.77 5.09
N MET A 48 -9.65 4.91 4.80
CA MET A 48 -10.17 5.96 3.92
C MET A 48 -9.95 7.37 4.46
N LEU A 49 -10.30 7.63 5.73
CA LEU A 49 -10.15 8.96 6.32
C LEU A 49 -8.67 9.39 6.42
N PRO A 50 -7.74 8.57 6.96
CA PRO A 50 -6.31 8.89 6.94
C PRO A 50 -5.78 9.11 5.52
N ALA A 51 -6.22 8.31 4.54
CA ALA A 51 -5.77 8.43 3.16
C ALA A 51 -6.11 9.79 2.55
N VAL A 52 -7.35 10.24 2.70
CA VAL A 52 -7.78 11.56 2.24
C VAL A 52 -7.01 12.68 2.95
N LEU A 53 -6.92 12.61 4.29
CA LEU A 53 -6.27 13.66 5.07
C LEU A 53 -4.77 13.80 4.80
N VAL A 54 -4.07 12.70 4.52
CA VAL A 54 -2.64 12.72 4.19
C VAL A 54 -2.39 13.16 2.75
N SER A 55 -3.27 12.77 1.81
CA SER A 55 -3.09 13.07 0.38
C SER A 55 -3.12 14.56 0.05
N ILE A 56 -3.96 15.35 0.74
CA ILE A 56 -4.12 16.80 0.49
C ILE A 56 -2.82 17.57 0.76
N PRO A 57 -2.20 17.51 1.95
CA PRO A 57 -0.94 18.19 2.21
C PRO A 57 0.21 17.62 1.37
N PHE A 58 0.21 16.32 1.07
CA PHE A 58 1.21 15.73 0.17
C PHE A 58 1.15 16.36 -1.24
N GLY A 59 -0.05 16.42 -1.83
CA GLY A 59 -0.26 17.04 -3.13
C GLY A 59 0.08 18.54 -3.13
N ALA A 60 -0.28 19.24 -2.05
CA ALA A 60 0.03 20.65 -1.86
C ALA A 60 1.54 20.93 -1.80
N VAL A 61 2.27 20.21 -0.94
CA VAL A 61 3.72 20.40 -0.74
C VAL A 61 4.49 20.10 -2.02
N ILE A 62 4.16 19.01 -2.72
CA ILE A 62 4.82 18.66 -3.98
C ILE A 62 4.55 19.74 -5.04
N SER A 63 3.31 20.22 -5.13
CA SER A 63 2.93 21.28 -6.08
C SER A 63 3.60 22.63 -5.77
N LEU A 64 3.80 22.95 -4.50
CA LEU A 64 4.58 24.12 -4.09
C LEU A 64 6.07 23.99 -4.42
N GLN A 65 6.67 22.82 -4.14
CA GLN A 65 8.09 22.58 -4.37
C GLN A 65 8.44 22.65 -5.87
N VAL A 66 7.65 21.96 -6.69
CA VAL A 66 7.82 21.95 -8.16
C VAL A 66 7.44 23.31 -8.75
N GLY A 67 6.40 23.97 -8.22
CA GLY A 67 6.02 25.35 -8.55
C GLY A 67 7.17 26.34 -8.43
N ASN A 68 7.84 26.35 -7.28
CA ASN A 68 8.98 27.22 -7.02
C ASN A 68 10.16 26.94 -7.96
N LEU A 69 10.48 25.67 -8.20
CA LEU A 69 11.56 25.28 -9.12
C LEU A 69 11.27 25.70 -10.57
N ALA A 70 10.04 25.48 -11.03
CA ALA A 70 9.63 25.87 -12.37
C ALA A 70 9.58 27.40 -12.54
N GLY A 71 9.23 28.14 -11.49
CA GLY A 71 9.31 29.60 -11.48
C GLY A 71 10.73 30.13 -11.67
N GLN A 72 11.73 29.48 -11.04
CA GLN A 72 13.15 29.83 -11.24
C GLN A 72 13.63 29.56 -12.67
N LEU A 73 13.05 28.57 -13.33
CA LEU A 73 13.37 28.17 -14.70
C LEU A 73 12.50 28.87 -15.77
N GLY A 74 11.58 29.75 -15.37
CA GLY A 74 10.65 30.43 -16.29
C GLY A 74 9.57 29.53 -16.90
N ALA A 75 9.40 28.30 -16.40
CA ALA A 75 8.51 27.27 -16.93
C ALA A 75 7.24 27.07 -16.07
N GLN A 76 6.64 28.15 -15.57
CA GLN A 76 5.49 28.12 -14.66
C GLN A 76 4.28 27.34 -15.23
N SER A 77 4.08 27.34 -16.54
CA SER A 77 3.01 26.61 -17.22
C SER A 77 3.17 25.08 -17.16
N PHE A 78 4.39 24.56 -16.99
CA PHE A 78 4.67 23.12 -16.87
C PHE A 78 4.73 22.64 -15.41
N ALA A 79 4.90 23.58 -14.47
CA ALA A 79 5.07 23.28 -13.05
C ALA A 79 3.96 22.39 -12.47
N GLY A 80 2.70 22.72 -12.80
CA GLY A 80 1.54 22.01 -12.31
C GLY A 80 1.45 20.56 -12.79
N ALA A 81 1.78 20.32 -14.06
CA ALA A 81 1.71 18.98 -14.63
C ALA A 81 2.80 18.05 -14.11
N THR A 82 4.03 18.58 -13.99
CA THR A 82 5.15 17.83 -13.41
C THR A 82 4.89 17.50 -11.95
N ALA A 83 4.29 18.44 -11.19
CA ALA A 83 3.91 18.18 -9.80
C ALA A 83 2.88 17.05 -9.69
N VAL A 84 1.82 17.10 -10.50
CA VAL A 84 0.78 16.08 -10.47
C VAL A 84 1.31 14.71 -10.90
N LEU A 85 2.18 14.64 -11.91
CA LEU A 85 2.84 13.40 -12.30
C LEU A 85 3.66 12.79 -11.16
N ALA A 86 4.42 13.61 -10.43
CA ALA A 86 5.17 13.15 -9.27
C ALA A 86 4.24 12.61 -8.17
N VAL A 87 3.07 13.25 -7.99
CA VAL A 87 2.04 12.76 -7.05
C VAL A 87 1.48 11.41 -7.50
N VAL A 88 1.11 11.26 -8.77
CA VAL A 88 0.48 10.03 -9.30
C VAL A 88 1.45 8.84 -9.32
N ARG A 89 2.71 9.07 -9.71
CA ARG A 89 3.69 8.00 -9.92
C ARG A 89 4.33 7.49 -8.62
N GLU A 90 4.55 8.37 -7.65
CA GLU A 90 5.31 8.03 -6.44
C GLU A 90 4.56 8.35 -5.15
N ALA A 91 4.13 9.60 -4.96
CA ALA A 91 3.64 10.03 -3.66
C ALA A 91 2.33 9.32 -3.25
N ALA A 92 1.39 9.17 -4.18
CA ALA A 92 0.11 8.50 -3.95
C ALA A 92 0.26 7.01 -3.61
N PRO A 93 0.96 6.19 -4.42
CA PRO A 93 1.14 4.77 -4.10
C PRO A 93 1.95 4.55 -2.83
N MET A 94 2.94 5.40 -2.53
CA MET A 94 3.67 5.34 -1.25
C MET A 94 2.78 5.68 -0.05
N ALA A 95 1.99 6.75 -0.13
CA ALA A 95 1.08 7.13 0.96
C ALA A 95 0.03 6.04 1.21
N ALA A 96 -0.56 5.48 0.15
CA ALA A 96 -1.48 4.35 0.25
C ALA A 96 -0.81 3.12 0.90
N ALA A 97 0.41 2.77 0.48
CA ALA A 97 1.17 1.65 1.04
C ALA A 97 1.41 1.79 2.54
N LEU A 98 1.82 2.99 2.98
CA LEU A 98 2.12 3.26 4.39
C LEU A 98 0.86 3.17 5.26
N ILE A 99 -0.26 3.71 4.78
CA ILE A 99 -1.52 3.66 5.52
C ILE A 99 -2.03 2.23 5.62
N ILE A 100 -1.91 1.44 4.56
CA ILE A 100 -2.38 0.05 4.53
C ILE A 100 -1.49 -0.84 5.39
N ALA A 101 -0.16 -0.74 5.29
CA ALA A 101 0.72 -1.48 6.18
C ALA A 101 0.53 -1.07 7.65
N GLY A 102 0.34 0.22 7.91
CA GLY A 102 0.17 0.76 9.25
C GLY A 102 -1.16 0.37 9.89
N ALA A 103 -2.29 0.49 9.18
CA ALA A 103 -3.63 0.28 9.74
C ALA A 103 -4.21 -1.10 9.42
N ALA A 104 -4.16 -1.53 8.15
CA ALA A 104 -4.70 -2.83 7.75
C ALA A 104 -3.78 -3.97 8.21
N GLY A 105 -2.48 -3.84 8.00
CA GLY A 105 -1.48 -4.85 8.38
C GLY A 105 -1.45 -5.10 9.89
N SER A 106 -1.49 -4.03 10.70
CA SER A 106 -1.56 -4.14 12.17
C SER A 106 -2.89 -4.73 12.66
N ALA A 107 -4.02 -4.38 12.04
CA ALA A 107 -5.31 -4.96 12.39
C ALA A 107 -5.37 -6.47 12.06
N ILE A 108 -4.87 -6.88 10.89
CA ILE A 108 -4.78 -8.29 10.50
C ILE A 108 -3.87 -9.05 11.48
N CYS A 109 -2.70 -8.49 11.81
CA CYS A 109 -1.77 -9.09 12.76
C CYS A 109 -2.37 -9.23 14.16
N SER A 110 -3.07 -8.19 14.65
CA SER A 110 -3.69 -8.19 15.97
C SER A 110 -4.82 -9.22 16.05
N ASP A 111 -5.68 -9.31 15.03
CA ASP A 111 -6.77 -10.29 15.01
C ASP A 111 -6.23 -11.72 14.94
N MET A 112 -5.26 -12.01 14.07
CA MET A 112 -4.61 -13.33 14.00
C MET A 112 -3.89 -13.68 15.31
N GLY A 113 -3.14 -12.74 15.88
CA GLY A 113 -2.46 -12.94 17.15
C GLY A 113 -3.42 -13.17 18.31
N SER A 114 -4.57 -12.47 18.33
CA SER A 114 -5.61 -12.67 19.33
C SER A 114 -6.24 -14.07 19.27
N ARG A 115 -6.44 -14.61 18.06
CA ARG A 115 -6.95 -15.96 17.84
C ARG A 115 -5.90 -17.00 18.22
N LYS A 116 -4.63 -16.73 17.96
CA LYS A 116 -3.52 -17.61 18.34
C LYS A 116 -3.40 -17.73 19.86
N ILE A 117 -3.46 -16.63 20.62
CA ILE A 117 -3.40 -16.69 22.09
C ILE A 117 -4.65 -17.30 22.73
N ARG A 118 -5.76 -17.39 22.00
CA ARG A 118 -6.99 -18.09 22.41
C ARG A 118 -7.03 -19.55 21.98
N GLU A 119 -5.93 -20.05 21.41
CA GLU A 119 -5.81 -21.42 20.87
C GLU A 119 -6.82 -21.75 19.75
N GLU A 120 -7.47 -20.75 19.15
CA GLU A 120 -8.45 -20.97 18.07
C GLU A 120 -7.76 -21.47 16.79
N ILE A 121 -6.55 -20.98 16.51
CA ILE A 121 -5.75 -21.41 15.36
C ILE A 121 -5.29 -22.86 15.53
N ASP A 122 -4.82 -23.22 16.72
CA ASP A 122 -4.37 -24.58 17.04
C ASP A 122 -5.54 -25.57 17.01
N ALA A 123 -6.71 -25.15 17.50
CA ALA A 123 -7.94 -25.95 17.40
C ALA A 123 -8.34 -26.21 15.94
N MET A 124 -8.16 -25.24 15.04
CA MET A 124 -8.43 -25.44 13.60
C MET A 124 -7.48 -26.47 12.98
N GLU A 125 -6.20 -26.42 13.31
CA GLU A 125 -5.20 -27.39 12.81
C GLU A 125 -5.52 -28.82 13.29
N VAL A 126 -5.92 -28.99 14.55
CA VAL A 126 -6.36 -30.29 15.10
C VAL A 126 -7.61 -30.82 14.41
N LEU A 127 -8.52 -29.93 13.99
CA LEU A 127 -9.71 -30.28 13.21
C LEU A 127 -9.40 -30.56 11.72
N GLY A 128 -8.14 -30.50 11.30
CA GLY A 128 -7.73 -30.70 9.92
C GLY A 128 -8.09 -29.55 8.98
N ILE A 129 -8.34 -28.36 9.53
CA ILE A 129 -8.71 -27.16 8.77
C ILE A 129 -7.48 -26.26 8.66
N ASP A 130 -7.02 -26.05 7.43
CA ASP A 130 -5.90 -25.15 7.15
C ASP A 130 -6.25 -23.67 7.52
N PRO A 131 -5.54 -23.07 8.50
CA PRO A 131 -5.79 -21.70 8.94
C PRO A 131 -5.37 -20.67 7.89
N VAL A 132 -4.37 -20.94 7.05
CA VAL A 132 -3.90 -20.04 6.00
C VAL A 132 -4.99 -19.89 4.94
N ILE A 133 -5.53 -21.01 4.46
CA ILE A 133 -6.58 -21.00 3.44
C ILE A 133 -7.87 -20.36 3.97
N ARG A 134 -8.25 -20.66 5.21
CA ARG A 134 -9.54 -20.21 5.75
C ARG A 134 -9.52 -18.76 6.26
N LEU A 135 -8.43 -18.30 6.86
CA LEU A 135 -8.38 -16.97 7.49
C LEU A 135 -7.57 -15.96 6.68
N VAL A 136 -6.46 -16.38 6.08
CA VAL A 136 -5.50 -15.44 5.46
C VAL A 136 -5.89 -15.11 4.03
N VAL A 137 -6.24 -16.10 3.20
CA VAL A 137 -6.62 -15.88 1.79
C VAL A 137 -7.72 -14.82 1.60
N PRO A 138 -8.89 -14.88 2.28
CA PRO A 138 -9.94 -13.87 2.07
C PRO A 138 -9.49 -12.47 2.47
N ARG A 139 -8.64 -12.34 3.50
CA ARG A 139 -8.11 -11.05 3.98
C ARG A 139 -7.08 -10.45 3.03
N VAL A 140 -6.21 -11.29 2.47
CA VAL A 140 -5.21 -10.86 1.48
C VAL A 140 -5.92 -10.33 0.23
N LEU A 141 -6.95 -11.04 -0.25
CA LEU A 141 -7.76 -10.59 -1.38
C LEU A 141 -8.50 -9.28 -1.08
N ALA A 142 -9.09 -9.17 0.12
CA ALA A 142 -9.75 -7.93 0.56
C ALA A 142 -8.77 -6.75 0.62
N CYS A 143 -7.58 -6.97 1.18
CA CYS A 143 -6.54 -5.94 1.29
C CYS A 143 -6.01 -5.51 -0.09
N LEU A 144 -5.83 -6.46 -1.02
CA LEU A 144 -5.43 -6.18 -2.39
C LEU A 144 -6.45 -5.28 -3.09
N PHE A 145 -7.74 -5.62 -2.99
CA PHE A 145 -8.83 -4.85 -3.58
C PHE A 145 -8.94 -3.44 -2.98
N VAL A 146 -8.96 -3.35 -1.65
CA VAL A 146 -9.06 -2.07 -0.94
C VAL A 146 -7.84 -1.19 -1.23
N SER A 147 -6.65 -1.76 -1.37
CA SER A 147 -5.45 -1.00 -1.70
C SER A 147 -5.55 -0.27 -3.04
N VAL A 148 -6.08 -0.94 -4.06
CA VAL A 148 -6.32 -0.32 -5.37
C VAL A 148 -7.34 0.81 -5.25
N MET A 149 -8.44 0.58 -4.50
CA MET A 149 -9.46 1.61 -4.31
C MET A 149 -8.92 2.83 -3.54
N ILE A 150 -8.18 2.61 -2.46
CA ILE A 150 -7.58 3.69 -1.66
C ILE A 150 -6.57 4.47 -2.49
N ASN A 151 -5.74 3.81 -3.30
CA ASN A 151 -4.81 4.51 -4.20
C ASN A 151 -5.56 5.42 -5.19
N GLY A 152 -6.66 4.95 -5.76
CA GLY A 152 -7.50 5.77 -6.64
C GLY A 152 -8.04 7.02 -5.93
N ILE A 153 -8.50 6.87 -4.69
CA ILE A 153 -8.95 8.00 -3.85
C ILE A 153 -7.80 8.97 -3.59
N VAL A 154 -6.64 8.48 -3.16
CA VAL A 154 -5.44 9.28 -2.86
C VAL A 154 -4.97 10.07 -4.09
N ILE A 155 -5.03 9.46 -5.28
CA ILE A 155 -4.71 10.15 -6.54
C ILE A 155 -5.71 11.28 -6.79
N ALA A 156 -7.01 11.01 -6.70
CA ALA A 156 -8.05 12.01 -6.95
C ALA A 156 -7.95 13.21 -5.97
N THR A 157 -7.77 12.93 -4.69
CA THR A 157 -7.64 13.96 -3.65
C THR A 157 -6.28 14.66 -3.70
N GLY A 158 -5.21 13.96 -4.10
CA GLY A 158 -3.89 14.54 -4.31
C GLY A 158 -3.86 15.52 -5.50
N ILE A 159 -4.53 15.18 -6.60
CA ILE A 159 -4.72 16.10 -7.75
C ILE A 159 -5.54 17.32 -7.32
N GLY A 160 -6.64 17.10 -6.59
CA GLY A 160 -7.47 18.20 -6.07
C GLY A 160 -6.69 19.13 -5.13
N GLY A 161 -5.89 18.58 -4.22
CA GLY A 161 -5.02 19.34 -3.33
C GLY A 161 -3.94 20.12 -4.07
N GLY A 162 -3.30 19.51 -5.07
CA GLY A 162 -2.33 20.19 -5.94
C GLY A 162 -2.95 21.33 -6.74
N TYR A 163 -4.10 21.11 -7.36
CA TYR A 163 -4.85 22.14 -8.09
C TYR A 163 -5.21 23.34 -7.20
N PHE A 164 -5.75 23.07 -6.00
CA PHE A 164 -6.11 24.11 -5.04
C PHE A 164 -4.92 25.00 -4.71
N PHE A 165 -3.76 24.41 -4.41
CA PHE A 165 -2.56 25.18 -4.08
C PHE A 165 -1.95 25.93 -5.27
N THR A 166 -1.86 25.30 -6.44
CA THR A 166 -1.24 25.94 -7.62
C THR A 166 -2.10 27.07 -8.19
N VAL A 167 -3.42 26.91 -8.20
CA VAL A 167 -4.32 27.91 -8.80
C VAL A 167 -4.71 28.99 -7.80
N ILE A 168 -5.10 28.62 -6.58
CA ILE A 168 -5.68 29.57 -5.61
C ILE A 168 -4.59 30.28 -4.81
N ILE A 169 -3.54 29.55 -4.39
CA ILE A 169 -2.49 30.11 -3.52
C ILE A 169 -1.36 30.72 -4.33
N GLN A 170 -0.86 30.03 -5.36
CA GLN A 170 0.21 30.56 -6.23
C GLN A 170 -0.30 31.51 -7.32
N GLY A 171 -1.61 31.60 -7.54
CA GLY A 171 -2.19 32.46 -8.58
C GLY A 171 -1.91 31.99 -10.02
N GLY A 172 -1.62 30.70 -10.21
CA GLY A 172 -1.39 30.12 -11.53
C GLY A 172 -2.68 29.99 -12.36
N SER A 173 -2.57 29.98 -13.68
CA SER A 173 -3.76 29.84 -14.54
C SER A 173 -4.30 28.40 -14.49
N ALA A 174 -5.59 28.24 -14.16
CA ALA A 174 -6.27 26.95 -14.15
C ALA A 174 -6.23 26.25 -15.52
N GLY A 175 -6.32 27.02 -16.60
CA GLY A 175 -6.25 26.52 -17.98
C GLY A 175 -4.91 25.86 -18.30
N ALA A 176 -3.79 26.52 -17.96
CA ALA A 176 -2.46 25.93 -18.17
C ALA A 176 -2.22 24.69 -17.29
N PHE A 177 -2.74 24.67 -16.07
CA PHE A 177 -2.64 23.49 -15.21
C PHE A 177 -3.35 22.28 -15.83
N LEU A 178 -4.58 22.48 -16.29
CA LEU A 178 -5.39 21.40 -16.88
C LEU A 178 -4.82 20.94 -18.22
N SER A 179 -4.39 21.86 -19.09
CA SER A 179 -3.79 21.52 -20.39
C SER A 179 -2.49 20.75 -20.23
N SER A 180 -1.62 21.21 -19.34
CA SER A 180 -0.34 20.55 -19.08
C SER A 180 -0.57 19.20 -18.40
N PHE A 181 -1.55 19.09 -17.51
CA PHE A 181 -1.93 17.80 -16.91
C PHE A 181 -2.38 16.81 -17.98
N THR A 182 -3.28 17.20 -18.90
CA THR A 182 -3.71 16.31 -19.99
C THR A 182 -2.59 15.96 -20.98
N ALA A 183 -1.58 16.82 -21.12
CA ALA A 183 -0.45 16.61 -22.01
C ALA A 183 0.60 15.64 -21.42
N LEU A 184 0.76 15.64 -20.10
CA LEU A 184 1.78 14.85 -19.39
C LEU A 184 1.22 13.59 -18.71
N ALA A 185 -0.07 13.56 -18.38
CA ALA A 185 -0.69 12.42 -17.73
C ALA A 185 -0.93 11.27 -18.71
N SER A 186 -0.12 10.23 -18.59
CA SER A 186 -0.24 9.00 -19.37
C SER A 186 -1.16 7.99 -18.66
N LEU A 187 -2.08 7.36 -19.40
CA LEU A 187 -2.85 6.20 -18.91
C LEU A 187 -1.96 5.06 -18.34
N PRO A 188 -0.78 4.75 -18.92
CA PRO A 188 0.16 3.80 -18.33
C PRO A 188 0.59 4.11 -16.89
N ASP A 189 0.73 5.39 -16.52
CA ASP A 189 1.20 5.78 -15.19
C ASP A 189 0.18 5.44 -14.10
N LEU A 190 -1.10 5.62 -14.43
CA LEU A 190 -2.21 5.27 -13.56
C LEU A 190 -2.31 3.75 -13.40
N TYR A 191 -2.16 2.98 -14.49
CA TYR A 191 -2.20 1.52 -14.45
C TYR A 191 -1.07 0.96 -13.58
N ILE A 192 0.15 1.45 -13.75
CA ILE A 192 1.31 1.00 -12.97
C ILE A 192 1.16 1.39 -11.50
N SER A 193 0.64 2.60 -11.21
CA SER A 193 0.33 3.01 -9.84
C SER A 193 -0.69 2.09 -9.17
N MET A 194 -1.74 1.66 -9.90
CA MET A 194 -2.71 0.68 -9.39
C MET A 194 -2.08 -0.70 -9.15
N VAL A 195 -1.23 -1.19 -10.05
CA VAL A 195 -0.51 -2.46 -9.87
C VAL A 195 0.41 -2.41 -8.66
N LYS A 196 1.18 -1.32 -8.49
CA LYS A 196 2.00 -1.10 -7.29
C LYS A 196 1.14 -1.16 -6.02
N ALA A 197 0.03 -0.43 -5.98
CA ALA A 197 -0.88 -0.44 -4.84
C ALA A 197 -1.42 -1.84 -4.53
N ALA A 198 -1.83 -2.61 -5.53
CA ALA A 198 -2.29 -4.00 -5.34
C ALA A 198 -1.22 -4.86 -4.65
N LEU A 199 0.02 -4.78 -5.12
CA LEU A 199 1.15 -5.53 -4.54
C LEU A 199 1.50 -5.07 -3.13
N PHE A 200 1.39 -3.77 -2.84
CA PHE A 200 1.59 -3.24 -1.51
C PHE A 200 0.54 -3.76 -0.51
N GLY A 201 -0.73 -3.79 -0.92
CA GLY A 201 -1.81 -4.36 -0.10
C GLY A 201 -1.61 -5.86 0.14
N PHE A 202 -1.19 -6.60 -0.89
CA PHE A 202 -0.87 -8.01 -0.79
C PHE A 202 0.26 -8.29 0.21
N LEU A 203 1.40 -7.59 0.09
CA LEU A 203 2.54 -7.74 1.00
C LEU A 203 2.18 -7.36 2.44
N ALA A 204 1.48 -6.25 2.64
CA ALA A 204 1.07 -5.80 3.97
C ALA A 204 0.19 -6.85 4.67
N ALA A 205 -0.75 -7.46 3.94
CA ALA A 205 -1.62 -8.50 4.48
C ALA A 205 -0.86 -9.78 4.82
N ILE A 206 0.07 -10.21 3.96
CA ILE A 206 0.89 -11.42 4.22
C ILE A 206 1.80 -11.22 5.43
N ILE A 207 2.51 -10.09 5.50
CA ILE A 207 3.42 -9.81 6.61
C ILE A 207 2.63 -9.70 7.93
N GLY A 208 1.49 -9.01 7.91
CA GLY A 208 0.59 -8.94 9.06
C GLY A 208 0.07 -10.31 9.49
N ALA A 209 -0.37 -11.15 8.56
CA ALA A 209 -0.87 -12.48 8.86
C ALA A 209 0.23 -13.42 9.37
N TYR A 210 1.41 -13.41 8.76
CA TYR A 210 2.54 -14.24 9.18
C TYR A 210 3.00 -13.92 10.60
N ASN A 211 3.19 -12.64 10.91
CA ASN A 211 3.58 -12.21 12.24
C ASN A 211 2.48 -12.47 13.27
N GLY A 212 1.20 -12.33 12.88
CA GLY A 212 0.06 -12.65 13.75
C GLY A 212 -0.04 -14.14 14.09
N LEU A 213 0.15 -15.03 13.12
CA LEU A 213 0.10 -16.49 13.34
C LEU A 213 1.27 -16.99 14.21
N ASN A 214 2.41 -16.29 14.17
CA ASN A 214 3.59 -16.61 14.96
C ASN A 214 3.67 -15.86 16.30
N ALA A 215 2.64 -15.08 16.66
CA ALA A 215 2.63 -14.31 17.90
C ALA A 215 2.65 -15.23 19.14
N GLN A 216 3.50 -14.91 20.12
CA GLN A 216 3.71 -15.69 21.35
C GLN A 216 3.83 -14.78 22.57
N GLY A 217 3.51 -15.30 23.76
CA GLY A 217 3.69 -14.57 25.03
C GLY A 217 2.47 -13.74 25.45
N GLY A 218 1.25 -14.22 25.16
CA GLY A 218 0.00 -13.61 25.61
C GLY A 218 -0.30 -12.24 24.96
N PRO A 219 -1.17 -11.40 25.58
CA PRO A 219 -1.61 -10.13 24.99
C PRO A 219 -0.46 -9.14 24.71
N SER A 220 0.56 -9.11 25.55
CA SER A 220 1.75 -8.26 25.32
C SER A 220 2.57 -8.74 24.11
N GLY A 221 2.61 -10.06 23.89
CA GLY A 221 3.21 -10.69 22.72
C GLY A 221 2.58 -10.25 21.40
N VAL A 222 1.25 -10.11 21.36
CA VAL A 222 0.52 -9.63 20.18
C VAL A 222 0.93 -8.20 19.82
N GLY A 223 1.05 -7.32 20.82
CA GLY A 223 1.50 -5.94 20.58
C GLY A 223 2.92 -5.87 20.01
N ARG A 224 3.83 -6.74 20.48
CA ARG A 224 5.19 -6.85 19.92
C ARG A 224 5.18 -7.35 18.49
N ALA A 225 4.39 -8.38 18.19
CA ALA A 225 4.25 -8.92 16.84
C ALA A 225 3.69 -7.89 15.86
N VAL A 226 2.73 -7.07 16.29
CA VAL A 226 2.15 -5.97 15.49
C VAL A 226 3.22 -4.93 15.15
N ASN A 227 4.00 -4.47 16.13
CA ASN A 227 5.07 -3.49 15.88
C ASN A 227 6.13 -4.05 14.92
N GLU A 228 6.53 -5.30 15.12
CA GLU A 228 7.48 -5.98 14.23
C GLU A 228 6.91 -6.13 12.81
N ALA A 229 5.64 -6.49 12.68
CA ALA A 229 4.97 -6.63 11.38
C ALA A 229 4.95 -5.31 10.60
N VAL A 230 4.61 -4.20 11.27
CA VAL A 230 4.57 -2.87 10.64
C VAL A 230 5.97 -2.44 10.17
N ILE A 231 7.00 -2.64 10.98
CA ILE A 231 8.38 -2.29 10.61
C ILE A 231 8.86 -3.13 9.42
N ILE A 232 8.64 -4.44 9.44
CA ILE A 232 9.00 -5.34 8.34
C ILE A 232 8.23 -4.97 7.08
N ALA A 233 6.92 -4.71 7.20
CA ALA A 233 6.09 -4.29 6.07
C ALA A 233 6.61 -2.98 5.46
N PHE A 234 6.92 -1.97 6.26
CA PHE A 234 7.48 -0.72 5.74
C PHE A 234 8.80 -0.94 5.01
N MET A 235 9.75 -1.66 5.60
CA MET A 235 11.04 -1.92 4.94
C MET A 235 10.86 -2.65 3.61
N MET A 236 10.02 -3.69 3.58
CA MET A 236 9.75 -4.46 2.35
C MET A 236 9.02 -3.64 1.29
N LEU A 237 8.05 -2.81 1.68
CA LEU A 237 7.30 -1.95 0.77
C LEU A 237 8.19 -0.88 0.14
N PHE A 238 9.11 -0.27 0.90
CA PHE A 238 10.06 0.70 0.36
C PHE A 238 11.03 0.06 -0.64
N VAL A 239 11.57 -1.12 -0.31
CA VAL A 239 12.44 -1.88 -1.22
C VAL A 239 11.68 -2.25 -2.49
N LEU A 240 10.45 -2.76 -2.36
CA LEU A 240 9.62 -3.09 -3.52
C LEU A 240 9.32 -1.85 -4.36
N ASN A 241 8.96 -0.72 -3.74
CA ASN A 241 8.71 0.52 -4.47
C ASN A 241 9.95 0.94 -5.27
N SER A 242 11.12 0.93 -4.65
CA SER A 242 12.37 1.31 -5.31
C SER A 242 12.69 0.40 -6.52
N ILE A 243 12.51 -0.92 -6.37
CA ILE A 243 12.69 -1.88 -7.47
C ILE A 243 11.68 -1.62 -8.59
N MET A 244 10.40 -1.44 -8.25
CA MET A 244 9.36 -1.21 -9.26
C MET A 244 9.54 0.11 -10.00
N THR A 245 9.95 1.17 -9.30
CA THR A 245 10.28 2.45 -9.91
C THR A 245 11.51 2.36 -10.81
N ALA A 246 12.55 1.63 -10.39
CA ALA A 246 13.73 1.40 -11.23
C ALA A 246 13.38 0.65 -12.52
N ILE A 247 12.53 -0.39 -12.42
CA ILE A 247 12.04 -1.15 -13.58
C ILE A 247 11.18 -0.26 -14.49
N TYR A 248 10.31 0.56 -13.91
CA TYR A 248 9.45 1.47 -14.67
C TYR A 248 10.27 2.44 -15.54
N PHE A 249 11.33 3.03 -14.98
CA PHE A 249 12.23 3.91 -15.73
C PHE A 249 13.05 3.20 -16.82
N GLN A 250 13.18 1.87 -16.77
CA GLN A 250 13.86 1.09 -17.81
C GLN A 250 12.91 0.60 -18.92
N ILE A 251 11.64 0.31 -18.58
CA ILE A 251 10.66 -0.28 -19.51
C ILE A 251 9.88 0.78 -20.27
N VAL A 252 9.58 1.93 -19.65
CA VAL A 252 8.83 3.01 -20.29
C VAL A 252 9.83 4.06 -20.78
N PRO A 253 10.04 4.19 -22.12
CA PRO A 253 10.79 5.32 -22.65
C PRO A 253 10.09 6.61 -22.22
N GLN A 254 10.86 7.56 -21.70
CA GLN A 254 10.35 8.91 -21.53
C GLN A 254 10.22 9.52 -22.92
N ASP A 255 9.02 9.49 -23.50
CA ASP A 255 8.71 10.29 -24.67
C ASP A 255 8.80 11.77 -24.25
N GLY A 256 9.99 12.37 -24.41
CA GLY A 256 10.20 13.80 -24.10
C GLY A 256 11.58 14.25 -23.59
N LEU A 257 12.65 13.44 -23.68
CA LEU A 257 14.04 13.95 -23.59
C LEU A 257 14.66 14.08 -24.99
#